data_AF-A0A8J2QWE3-F1
#
_entry.id   AF-A0A8J2QWE3-F1
#
_cell.length_a   1.000
_cell.length_b   1.000
_cell.length_c   1.000
_cell.angle_alpha   90.00
_cell.angle_beta   90.00
_cell.angle_gamma   90.00
#
_symmetry.space_group_name_H-M   'P 1'
#
loop_
_entity.id
_entity.type
_entity.pdbx_description
1 polymer ?
#
loop_
_entity_poly.entity_id
_entity_poly.type
_entity_poly.pdbx_seq_one_letter_code
_entity_poly.pdbx_strand_id
1 'polypeptide(L)'
;MAQKARALKEHRYEQDEARFSQWNGLLRQYAELQKKNRTWTKSVELMQCAANLVLHENKSLREVCRDFELSKTSLSRFIKRMENDPINLRFGYGTRRKIFNKEQEDSLTEYLLKLAQIFHGIGPKEVRRMAYDYAIKYKINIPGTWHSNEWLGKIGCLHF
;
A
#
# COMPACT_ATOMS: atom_id res chain seq x y z
N MET A 1 21.94 -49.94 19.24
CA MET A 1 21.14 -48.88 19.92
C MET A 1 21.75 -47.49 19.75
N ALA A 2 23.05 -47.29 20.01
CA ALA A 2 23.70 -45.96 19.97
C ALA A 2 23.74 -45.28 18.57
N GLN A 3 23.85 -46.04 17.47
CA GLN A 3 23.91 -45.47 16.12
C GLN A 3 22.57 -44.83 15.67
N LYS A 4 21.43 -45.43 16.03
CA LYS A 4 20.09 -44.88 15.74
C LYS A 4 19.82 -43.55 16.44
N ALA A 5 20.32 -43.38 17.68
CA ALA A 5 20.16 -42.15 18.45
C ALA A 5 21.06 -41.00 17.96
N ARG A 6 22.24 -41.30 17.41
CA ARG A 6 23.12 -40.32 16.74
C ARG A 6 22.51 -39.84 15.42
N ALA A 7 22.02 -40.76 14.59
CA ALA A 7 21.36 -40.43 13.33
C ALA A 7 20.10 -39.56 13.54
N LEU A 8 19.31 -39.81 14.58
CA LEU A 8 18.14 -38.98 14.93
C LEU A 8 18.52 -37.58 15.43
N LYS A 9 19.70 -37.43 16.06
CA LYS A 9 20.24 -36.13 16.51
C LYS A 9 20.82 -35.34 15.34
N GLU A 10 21.55 -36.00 14.44
CA GLU A 10 22.11 -35.38 13.23
C GLU A 10 21.01 -34.92 12.29
N HIS A 11 19.98 -35.74 12.04
CA HIS A 11 18.85 -35.37 11.20
C HIS A 11 17.99 -34.23 11.79
N ARG A 12 18.01 -34.06 13.13
CA ARG A 12 17.41 -32.91 13.82
C ARG A 12 18.29 -31.67 13.66
N TYR A 13 19.60 -31.82 13.79
CA TYR A 13 20.58 -30.75 13.57
C TYR A 13 20.57 -30.23 12.13
N GLU A 14 20.50 -31.10 11.12
CA GLU A 14 20.39 -30.70 9.71
C GLU A 14 19.07 -29.99 9.41
N GLN A 15 17.97 -30.39 10.05
CA GLN A 15 16.71 -29.63 9.96
C GLN A 15 16.81 -28.26 10.62
N ASP A 16 17.49 -28.16 11.76
CA ASP A 16 17.71 -26.90 12.47
C ASP A 16 18.67 -25.98 11.67
N GLU A 17 19.68 -26.54 11.01
CA GLU A 17 20.69 -25.81 10.22
C GLU A 17 20.16 -25.36 8.85
N ALA A 18 19.31 -26.17 8.22
CA ALA A 18 18.53 -25.77 7.03
C ALA A 18 17.55 -24.65 7.38
N ARG A 19 16.86 -24.76 8.51
CA ARG A 19 15.97 -23.70 9.05
C ARG A 19 16.74 -22.42 9.36
N PHE A 20 17.93 -22.52 9.97
CA PHE A 20 18.80 -21.36 10.25
C PHE A 20 19.38 -20.72 8.99
N SER A 21 19.76 -21.52 7.98
CA SER A 21 20.25 -21.02 6.69
C SER A 21 19.14 -20.33 5.90
N GLN A 22 17.93 -20.89 5.89
CA GLN A 22 16.73 -20.27 5.32
C GLN A 22 16.39 -18.95 6.04
N TRP A 23 16.54 -18.92 7.38
CA TRP A 23 16.40 -17.71 8.20
C TRP A 23 17.42 -16.62 7.84
N ASN A 24 18.68 -16.99 7.69
CA ASN A 24 19.74 -16.07 7.31
C ASN A 24 19.53 -15.53 5.88
N GLY A 25 18.98 -16.34 4.97
CA GLY A 25 18.54 -15.89 3.65
C GLY A 25 17.41 -14.86 3.72
N LEU A 26 16.37 -15.14 4.52
CA LEU A 26 15.25 -14.24 4.75
C LEU A 26 15.68 -12.93 5.45
N LEU A 27 16.63 -12.99 6.38
CA LEU A 27 17.20 -11.81 7.04
C LEU A 27 18.03 -10.94 6.07
N ARG A 28 18.79 -11.55 5.16
CA ARG A 28 19.52 -10.81 4.11
C ARG A 28 18.54 -10.12 3.16
N GLN A 29 17.50 -10.82 2.74
CA GLN A 29 16.42 -10.25 1.92
C GLN A 29 15.69 -9.12 2.68
N TYR A 30 15.44 -9.30 3.98
CA TYR A 30 14.86 -8.27 4.85
C TYR A 30 15.75 -7.02 4.95
N ALA A 31 17.06 -7.19 5.15
CA ALA A 31 18.01 -6.07 5.20
C ALA A 31 18.09 -5.31 3.86
N GLU A 32 17.96 -6.00 2.74
CA GLU A 32 17.87 -5.38 1.41
C GLU A 32 16.54 -4.63 1.19
N LEU A 33 15.42 -5.18 1.65
CA LEU A 33 14.11 -4.51 1.59
C LEU A 33 14.10 -3.24 2.46
N GLN A 34 14.72 -3.26 3.63
CA GLN A 34 14.86 -2.09 4.50
C GLN A 34 15.69 -0.97 3.85
N LYS A 35 16.77 -1.32 3.12
CA LYS A 35 17.56 -0.32 2.37
C LYS A 35 16.80 0.36 1.24
N LYS A 36 15.83 -0.33 0.63
CA LYS A 36 14.96 0.19 -0.45
C LYS A 36 13.81 1.06 0.08
N ASN A 37 13.39 0.88 1.33
CA ASN A 37 12.27 1.59 1.95
C ASN A 37 12.70 2.85 2.73
N ARG A 38 13.42 3.79 2.10
CA ARG A 38 13.67 5.11 2.72
C ARG A 38 12.39 5.93 2.95
N THR A 39 11.30 5.53 2.31
CA THR A 39 9.95 6.07 2.52
C THR A 39 9.25 5.21 3.58
N TRP A 40 8.54 5.84 4.53
CA TRP A 40 7.74 5.18 5.59
C TRP A 40 6.60 4.25 5.10
N THR A 41 6.58 3.91 3.82
CA THR A 41 5.65 2.98 3.19
C THR A 41 6.25 1.57 3.22
N LYS A 42 5.61 0.67 3.97
CA LYS A 42 6.01 -0.74 4.05
C LYS A 42 5.85 -1.42 2.69
N SER A 43 6.88 -2.13 2.21
CA SER A 43 6.78 -2.92 0.97
C SER A 43 5.81 -4.10 1.13
N VAL A 44 5.07 -4.43 0.07
CA VAL A 44 4.18 -5.60 0.02
C VAL A 44 4.94 -6.88 0.30
N GLU A 45 6.14 -6.98 -0.24
CA GLU A 45 7.03 -8.13 -0.09
C GLU A 45 7.42 -8.34 1.38
N LEU A 46 7.70 -7.25 2.11
CA LEU A 46 8.06 -7.31 3.53
C LEU A 46 6.88 -7.82 4.38
N MET A 47 5.66 -7.36 4.09
CA MET A 47 4.45 -7.82 4.79
C MET A 47 4.12 -9.29 4.48
N GLN A 48 4.36 -9.74 3.24
CA GLN A 48 4.21 -11.15 2.85
C GLN A 48 5.21 -12.05 3.57
N CYS A 49 6.49 -11.66 3.61
CA CYS A 49 7.51 -12.38 4.37
C CYS A 49 7.09 -12.52 5.84
N ALA A 50 6.73 -11.41 6.49
CA ALA A 50 6.28 -11.42 7.89
C ALA A 50 5.04 -12.30 8.10
N ALA A 51 4.07 -12.27 7.20
CA ALA A 51 2.87 -13.12 7.28
C ALA A 51 3.21 -14.61 7.15
N ASN A 52 4.09 -14.98 6.20
CA ASN A 52 4.50 -16.36 5.99
C ASN A 52 5.24 -16.94 7.21
N LEU A 53 6.04 -16.14 7.93
CA LEU A 53 6.69 -16.58 9.17
C LEU A 53 5.68 -16.91 10.28
N VAL A 54 4.58 -16.15 10.35
CA VAL A 54 3.52 -16.40 11.33
C VAL A 54 2.71 -17.63 10.94
N LEU A 55 2.40 -17.80 9.65
CA LEU A 55 1.54 -18.87 9.14
C LEU A 55 2.26 -20.23 9.04
N HIS A 56 3.53 -20.24 8.63
CA HIS A 56 4.25 -21.47 8.29
C HIS A 56 5.35 -21.86 9.29
N GLU A 57 5.99 -20.90 9.96
CA GLU A 57 7.07 -21.18 10.92
C GLU A 57 6.61 -21.21 12.38
N ASN A 58 5.29 -21.13 12.63
CA ASN A 58 4.66 -21.15 13.96
C ASN A 58 5.23 -20.09 14.92
N LYS A 59 5.74 -18.98 14.39
CA LYS A 59 6.23 -17.86 15.21
C LYS A 59 5.11 -17.02 15.75
N SER A 60 5.32 -16.46 16.94
CA SER A 60 4.31 -15.57 17.50
C SER A 60 4.23 -14.26 16.71
N LEU A 61 2.99 -13.77 16.50
CA LEU A 61 2.76 -12.48 15.83
C LEU A 61 3.57 -11.34 16.47
N ARG A 62 3.76 -11.38 17.80
CA ARG A 62 4.50 -10.35 18.56
C ARG A 62 6.00 -10.39 18.27
N GLU A 63 6.58 -11.58 18.20
CA GLU A 63 7.99 -11.78 17.88
C GLU A 63 8.30 -11.28 16.47
N VAL A 64 7.53 -11.71 15.48
CA VAL A 64 7.69 -11.24 14.09
C VAL A 64 7.49 -9.72 13.99
N CYS A 65 6.53 -9.13 14.71
CA CYS A 65 6.36 -7.68 14.72
C CYS A 65 7.58 -6.94 15.28
N ARG A 66 8.25 -7.49 16.30
CA ARG A 66 9.46 -6.89 16.87
C ARG A 66 10.63 -6.99 15.89
N ASP A 67 10.81 -8.16 15.28
CA ASP A 67 11.93 -8.42 14.37
C ASP A 67 11.80 -7.62 13.07
N PHE A 68 10.56 -7.42 12.59
CA PHE A 68 10.29 -6.68 11.36
C PHE A 68 9.97 -5.19 11.59
N GLU A 69 9.97 -4.72 12.84
CA GLU A 69 9.55 -3.37 13.24
C GLU A 69 8.13 -3.01 12.70
N LEU A 70 7.23 -3.98 12.75
CA LEU A 70 5.85 -3.86 12.29
C LEU A 70 4.88 -3.60 13.45
N SER A 71 3.83 -2.82 13.17
CA SER A 71 2.71 -2.73 14.08
C SER A 71 1.86 -4.00 14.02
N LYS A 72 1.53 -4.54 15.19
CA LYS A 72 0.66 -5.72 15.36
C LYS A 72 -0.65 -5.61 14.57
N THR A 73 -1.24 -4.42 14.59
CA THR A 73 -2.51 -4.12 13.91
C THR A 73 -2.37 -4.18 12.38
N SER A 74 -1.26 -3.72 11.81
CA SER A 74 -1.04 -3.77 10.37
C SER A 74 -0.80 -5.21 9.90
N LEU A 75 0.06 -5.97 10.60
CA LEU A 75 0.36 -7.35 10.23
C LEU A 75 -0.89 -8.25 10.36
N SER A 76 -1.66 -8.09 11.44
CA SER A 76 -2.90 -8.86 11.63
C SER A 76 -3.95 -8.54 10.56
N ARG A 77 -4.13 -7.26 10.18
CA ARG A 77 -5.04 -6.88 9.08
C ARG A 77 -4.58 -7.46 7.74
N PHE A 78 -3.27 -7.51 7.51
CA PHE A 78 -2.70 -8.03 6.28
C PHE A 78 -2.88 -9.55 6.16
N ILE A 79 -2.65 -10.31 7.23
CA ILE A 79 -2.89 -11.76 7.26
C ILE A 79 -4.36 -12.07 6.95
N LYS A 80 -5.30 -11.37 7.63
CA LYS A 80 -6.73 -11.50 7.32
C LYS A 80 -7.06 -11.16 5.87
N ARG A 81 -6.37 -10.18 5.27
CA ARG A 81 -6.55 -9.85 3.86
C ARG A 81 -6.04 -10.95 2.95
N MET A 82 -4.89 -11.56 3.24
CA MET A 82 -4.37 -12.70 2.49
C MET A 82 -5.34 -13.89 2.48
N GLU A 83 -6.03 -14.13 3.59
CA GLU A 83 -7.04 -15.18 3.68
C GLU A 83 -8.28 -14.90 2.82
N ASN A 84 -8.69 -13.63 2.71
CA ASN A 84 -9.91 -13.24 1.98
C ASN A 84 -9.66 -12.96 0.48
N ASP A 85 -8.54 -12.35 0.13
CA ASP A 85 -8.15 -11.97 -1.24
C ASP A 85 -6.62 -12.08 -1.40
N PRO A 86 -6.12 -13.29 -1.70
CA PRO A 86 -4.68 -13.53 -1.87
C PRO A 86 -4.10 -12.88 -3.13
N ILE A 87 -4.95 -12.47 -4.08
CA ILE A 87 -4.52 -11.86 -5.36
C ILE A 87 -4.29 -10.36 -5.18
N ASN A 88 -5.13 -9.66 -4.41
CA ASN A 88 -5.06 -8.21 -4.26
C ASN A 88 -4.50 -7.76 -2.89
N LEU A 89 -3.21 -7.99 -2.70
CA LEU A 89 -2.49 -7.67 -1.46
C LEU A 89 -2.05 -6.21 -1.34
N ARG A 90 -2.71 -5.28 -2.05
CA ARG A 90 -2.43 -3.85 -1.92
C ARG A 90 -2.82 -3.35 -0.52
N PHE A 91 -1.95 -2.57 0.09
CA PHE A 91 -2.21 -1.84 1.34
C PHE A 91 -1.55 -0.48 1.31
N GLY A 92 -2.03 0.41 2.18
CA GLY A 92 -1.74 1.84 2.13
C GLY A 92 -2.95 2.64 1.62
N TYR A 93 -2.78 3.95 1.50
CA TYR A 93 -3.80 4.80 0.88
C TYR A 93 -3.90 4.41 -0.59
N GLY A 94 -5.08 3.94 -1.02
CA GLY A 94 -5.32 3.67 -2.43
C GLY A 94 -5.05 4.93 -3.25
N THR A 95 -4.61 4.74 -4.50
CA THR A 95 -4.49 5.85 -5.46
C THR A 95 -5.82 6.59 -5.46
N ARG A 96 -5.78 7.91 -5.23
CA ARG A 96 -7.00 8.73 -5.29
C ARG A 96 -7.69 8.45 -6.62
N ARG A 97 -9.00 8.18 -6.60
CA ARG A 97 -9.77 7.92 -7.82
C ARG A 97 -9.55 9.08 -8.78
N LYS A 98 -8.85 8.82 -9.89
CA LYS A 98 -8.66 9.79 -10.96
C LYS A 98 -9.96 9.87 -11.74
N ILE A 99 -10.56 11.05 -11.75
CA ILE A 99 -11.82 11.31 -12.48
C ILE A 99 -11.50 11.82 -13.88
N PHE A 100 -10.47 12.66 -13.99
CA PHE A 100 -9.97 13.18 -15.24
C PHE A 100 -8.79 12.34 -15.73
N ASN A 101 -8.65 12.22 -17.04
CA ASN A 101 -7.43 11.74 -17.64
C ASN A 101 -6.36 12.85 -17.59
N LYS A 102 -5.10 12.51 -17.87
CA LYS A 102 -4.00 13.47 -17.77
C LYS A 102 -4.20 14.69 -18.69
N GLU A 103 -4.64 14.46 -19.92
CA GLU A 103 -4.87 15.52 -20.91
C GLU A 103 -5.99 16.50 -20.48
N GLN A 104 -7.05 15.98 -19.87
CA GLN A 104 -8.14 16.76 -19.30
C GLN A 104 -7.69 17.54 -18.07
N GLU A 105 -6.86 16.94 -17.20
CA GLU A 105 -6.24 17.63 -16.06
C GLU A 105 -5.37 18.78 -16.54
N ASP A 106 -4.53 18.55 -17.55
CA ASP A 106 -3.63 19.55 -18.11
C ASP A 106 -4.41 20.71 -18.75
N SER A 107 -5.43 20.41 -19.56
CA SER A 107 -6.30 21.43 -20.19
C SER A 107 -7.07 22.25 -19.17
N LEU A 108 -7.65 21.61 -18.15
CA LEU A 108 -8.38 22.31 -17.08
C LEU A 108 -7.43 23.18 -16.25
N THR A 109 -6.23 22.69 -15.97
CA THR A 109 -5.22 23.43 -15.21
C THR A 109 -4.74 24.67 -15.95
N GLU A 110 -4.47 24.56 -17.26
CA GLU A 110 -4.11 25.72 -18.08
C GLU A 110 -5.20 26.78 -18.08
N TYR A 111 -6.46 26.37 -18.19
CA TYR A 111 -7.61 27.28 -18.13
C TYR A 111 -7.72 27.98 -16.77
N LEU A 112 -7.57 27.24 -15.67
CA LEU A 112 -7.61 27.78 -14.32
C LEU A 112 -6.45 28.74 -14.04
N LEU A 113 -5.25 28.47 -14.55
CA LEU A 113 -4.11 29.37 -14.42
C LEU A 113 -4.35 30.71 -15.13
N LYS A 114 -4.92 30.68 -16.35
CA LYS A 114 -5.30 31.90 -17.08
C LYS A 114 -6.33 32.72 -16.31
N LEU A 115 -7.36 32.05 -15.77
CA LEU A 115 -8.36 32.71 -14.95
C LEU A 115 -7.77 33.30 -13.66
N ALA A 116 -6.84 32.61 -13.01
CA ALA A 116 -6.21 33.09 -11.77
C ALA A 116 -5.36 34.34 -12.01
N GLN A 117 -4.74 34.46 -13.18
CA GLN A 117 -4.03 35.67 -13.60
C GLN A 117 -4.97 36.87 -13.79
N ILE A 118 -6.19 36.65 -14.28
CA ILE A 118 -7.19 37.71 -14.53
C ILE A 118 -7.88 38.16 -13.25
N PHE A 119 -8.27 37.22 -12.38
CA PHE A 119 -9.16 37.46 -11.24
C PHE A 119 -8.45 37.63 -9.88
N HIS A 120 -7.14 37.92 -9.87
CA HIS A 120 -6.31 38.01 -8.65
C HIS A 120 -6.34 36.72 -7.79
N GLY A 121 -6.45 35.57 -8.46
CA GLY A 121 -6.58 34.25 -7.83
C GLY A 121 -7.98 33.64 -8.02
N ILE A 122 -8.06 32.33 -7.79
CA ILE A 122 -9.33 31.58 -7.82
C ILE A 122 -9.43 30.79 -6.53
N GLY A 123 -10.58 30.88 -5.87
CA GLY A 123 -10.83 30.15 -4.65
C GLY A 123 -10.98 28.65 -4.91
N PRO A 124 -10.60 27.76 -3.96
CA PRO A 124 -10.79 26.33 -4.11
C PRO A 124 -12.25 25.94 -4.42
N LYS A 125 -13.24 26.70 -3.97
CA LYS A 125 -14.66 26.46 -4.24
C LYS A 125 -15.01 26.66 -5.72
N GLU A 126 -14.46 27.69 -6.33
CA GLU A 126 -14.71 28.03 -7.74
C GLU A 126 -14.02 27.02 -8.65
N VAL A 127 -12.79 26.62 -8.32
CA VAL A 127 -12.09 25.53 -9.00
C VAL A 127 -12.92 24.25 -9.00
N ARG A 128 -13.53 23.87 -7.85
CA ARG A 128 -14.39 22.68 -7.77
C ARG A 128 -15.64 22.80 -8.64
N ARG A 129 -16.25 23.98 -8.67
CA ARG A 129 -17.41 24.26 -9.53
C ARG A 129 -17.04 24.12 -11.01
N MET A 130 -15.94 24.73 -11.43
CA MET A 130 -15.45 24.64 -12.82
C MET A 130 -15.11 23.20 -13.21
N ALA A 131 -14.51 22.42 -12.31
CA ALA A 131 -14.24 21.00 -12.54
C ALA A 131 -15.54 20.17 -12.66
N TYR A 132 -16.56 20.46 -11.86
CA TYR A 132 -17.87 19.83 -11.97
C TYR A 132 -18.54 20.18 -13.31
N ASP A 133 -18.60 21.47 -13.65
CA ASP A 133 -19.20 21.94 -14.90
C ASP A 133 -18.49 21.35 -16.13
N TYR A 134 -17.15 21.25 -16.07
CA TYR A 134 -16.35 20.55 -17.07
C TYR A 134 -16.76 19.07 -17.17
N ALA A 135 -16.83 18.35 -16.05
CA ALA A 135 -17.22 16.95 -16.05
C ALA A 135 -18.62 16.71 -16.63
N ILE A 136 -19.60 17.57 -16.30
CA ILE A 136 -20.96 17.49 -16.86
C ILE A 136 -20.96 17.78 -18.36
N LYS A 137 -20.25 18.84 -18.80
CA LYS A 137 -20.17 19.24 -20.22
C LYS A 137 -19.56 18.14 -21.09
N TYR A 138 -18.49 17.51 -20.63
CA TYR A 138 -17.80 16.43 -21.34
C TYR A 138 -18.36 15.04 -21.03
N LYS A 139 -19.49 14.95 -20.29
CA LYS A 139 -20.16 13.71 -19.89
C LYS A 139 -19.21 12.68 -19.25
N ILE A 140 -18.29 13.17 -18.43
CA ILE A 140 -17.32 12.35 -17.70
C ILE A 140 -18.05 11.63 -16.56
N ASN A 141 -17.75 10.35 -16.39
CA ASN A 141 -18.34 9.55 -15.32
C ASN A 141 -17.83 10.05 -13.95
N ILE A 142 -18.69 10.74 -13.20
CA ILE A 142 -18.39 11.24 -11.87
C ILE A 142 -19.10 10.42 -10.78
N PRO A 143 -18.51 10.26 -9.59
CA PRO A 143 -19.16 9.55 -8.49
C PRO A 143 -20.47 10.24 -8.08
N GLY A 144 -21.49 9.46 -7.70
CA GLY A 144 -22.78 9.99 -7.22
C GLY A 144 -22.67 11.03 -6.09
N THR A 145 -21.63 10.94 -5.27
CA THR A 145 -21.32 11.92 -4.22
C THR A 145 -21.03 13.33 -4.75
N TRP A 146 -20.62 13.48 -6.01
CA TRP A 146 -20.47 14.78 -6.68
C TRP A 146 -21.82 15.35 -7.10
N HIS A 147 -22.81 14.53 -7.45
CA HIS A 147 -24.16 15.03 -7.75
C HIS A 147 -24.86 15.53 -6.48
N SER A 148 -24.77 14.79 -5.37
CA SER A 148 -25.44 15.16 -4.12
C SER A 148 -24.81 16.37 -3.42
N ASN A 149 -23.50 16.58 -3.61
CA ASN A 149 -22.77 17.70 -3.00
C ASN A 149 -22.39 18.78 -4.02
N GLU A 150 -22.82 18.65 -5.28
CA GLU A 150 -22.45 19.48 -6.44
C GLU A 150 -20.93 19.76 -6.53
N TRP A 151 -20.47 20.85 -5.92
CA TRP A 151 -19.07 21.32 -5.89
C TRP A 151 -18.47 21.39 -4.47
N LEU A 152 -19.19 20.93 -3.43
CA LEU A 152 -18.82 21.03 -2.02
C LEU A 152 -18.06 19.81 -1.48
N GLY A 153 -18.01 18.70 -2.23
CA GLY A 153 -17.20 17.54 -1.87
C GLY A 153 -15.71 17.85 -1.86
N LYS A 154 -14.94 17.30 -0.91
CA LYS A 154 -13.46 17.33 -0.94
C LYS A 154 -12.98 16.67 -2.24
N ILE A 155 -12.59 17.47 -3.23
CA ILE A 155 -12.00 16.96 -4.47
C ILE A 155 -10.61 16.41 -4.15
N GLY A 156 -10.47 15.09 -4.14
CA GLY A 156 -9.17 14.41 -4.11
C GLY A 156 -8.50 14.37 -5.48
N CYS A 157 -9.06 15.00 -6.51
CA CYS A 157 -8.74 14.72 -7.91
C CYS A 157 -7.86 15.76 -8.60
N LEU A 158 -7.59 16.90 -7.98
CA LEU A 158 -6.71 17.92 -8.57
C LEU A 158 -5.42 17.99 -7.74
N HIS A 159 -4.29 17.69 -8.37
CA HIS A 159 -2.97 18.08 -7.85
C HIS A 159 -2.80 19.56 -8.22
N PHE A 160 -3.05 20.46 -7.27
CA PHE A 160 -2.50 21.81 -7.31
C PHE A 160 -1.31 21.86 -6.37
#